data_AF-A0AAW0FVK1-F1
#
_entry.id   AF-A0AAW0FVK1-F1
#
_cell.length_a   1.000
_cell.length_b   1.000
_cell.length_c   1.000
_cell.angle_alpha   90.00
_cell.angle_beta   90.00
_cell.angle_gamma   90.00
#
_symmetry.space_group_name_H-M   'P 1'
#
loop_
_entity.id
_entity.type
_entity.pdbx_description
1 polymer ?
#
loop_
_entity_poly.entity_id
_entity_poly.type
_entity_poly.pdbx_seq_one_letter_code
_entity_poly.pdbx_strand_id
1 'polypeptide(L)'
;MMELTGEQFTPEILQHAYKRDQYFNENGTLRRISDIFPGSIASALENYKILDKDDLQPTADFIASCLRLDPLKRPSAKELQLAPWLKDAFTC
;
A
#
# COMPACT_ATOMS: atom_id res chain seq x y z
N MET A 1 7.75 1.49 -8.56
CA MET A 1 7.51 1.08 -7.18
C MET A 1 6.72 2.14 -6.45
N MET A 2 5.72 1.76 -5.68
CA MET A 2 5.03 2.59 -4.71
C MET A 2 5.79 2.50 -3.37
N GLU A 3 6.38 3.60 -2.92
CA GLU A 3 7.45 3.60 -1.90
C GLU A 3 7.11 2.90 -0.60
N LEU A 4 5.88 3.08 -0.08
CA LEU A 4 5.50 2.59 1.25
C LEU A 4 4.86 1.20 1.24
N THR A 5 4.32 0.75 0.10
CA THR A 5 3.69 -0.57 -0.05
C THR A 5 4.60 -1.57 -0.76
N GLY A 6 5.66 -1.10 -1.42
CA GLY A 6 6.56 -1.91 -2.23
C GLY A 6 5.94 -2.41 -3.54
N GLU A 7 4.67 -2.11 -3.83
CA GLU A 7 4.00 -2.59 -5.04
C GLU A 7 4.58 -1.97 -6.31
N GLN A 8 4.56 -2.74 -7.39
CA GLN A 8 5.11 -2.33 -8.68
C GLN A 8 3.99 -2.06 -9.67
N PHE A 9 4.20 -1.06 -10.53
CA PHE A 9 3.32 -0.78 -11.65
C PHE A 9 3.58 -1.81 -12.76
N THR A 10 2.94 -2.97 -12.63
CA THR A 10 3.11 -4.06 -13.61
C THR A 10 2.42 -3.70 -14.94
N PRO A 11 2.80 -4.34 -16.05
CA PRO A 11 2.15 -4.12 -17.35
C PRO A 11 0.62 -4.32 -17.30
N GLU A 12 0.15 -5.29 -16.53
CA GLU A 12 -1.29 -5.61 -16.38
C GLU A 12 -2.07 -4.46 -15.71
N ILE A 13 -1.43 -3.71 -14.81
CA ILE A 13 -2.04 -2.52 -14.19
C ILE A 13 -1.97 -1.34 -15.16
N LEU A 14 -0.81 -1.15 -15.79
CA LEU A 14 -0.54 -0.01 -16.65
C LEU A 14 -1.32 -0.04 -17.97
N GLN A 15 -1.73 -1.21 -18.48
CA GLN A 15 -2.55 -1.31 -19.69
C GLN A 15 -3.90 -0.59 -19.56
N HIS A 16 -4.41 -0.43 -18.33
CA HIS A 16 -5.66 0.26 -18.03
C HIS A 16 -5.47 1.77 -17.83
N ALA A 17 -4.23 2.25 -17.77
CA ALA A 17 -3.92 3.65 -17.48
C ALA A 17 -3.90 4.48 -18.77
N TYR A 18 -4.96 5.28 -18.99
CA TYR A 18 -5.07 6.17 -20.16
C TYR A 18 -3.91 7.19 -20.31
N LYS A 19 -3.21 7.49 -19.21
CA LYS A 19 -2.04 8.39 -19.15
C LYS A 19 -0.71 7.64 -18.98
N ARG A 20 -0.67 6.33 -19.25
CA ARG A 20 0.54 5.50 -19.08
C ARG A 20 1.76 6.17 -19.70
N ASP A 21 1.69 6.55 -20.97
CA ASP A 21 2.85 7.06 -21.72
C ASP A 21 3.35 8.41 -21.22
N GLN A 22 2.50 9.18 -20.54
CA GLN A 22 2.86 10.47 -19.96
C GLN A 22 3.79 10.30 -18.74
N TYR A 23 3.59 9.24 -17.95
CA TYR A 23 4.26 9.09 -16.65
C TYR A 23 5.23 7.91 -16.59
N PHE A 24 4.99 6.85 -17.37
CA PHE A 24 5.76 5.61 -17.32
C PHE A 24 6.48 5.35 -18.64
N ASN A 25 7.66 4.75 -18.54
CA ASN A 25 8.39 4.21 -19.68
C ASN A 25 7.93 2.78 -20.02
N GLU A 26 8.60 2.17 -21.01
CA GLU A 26 8.31 0.82 -21.47
C GLU A 26 8.41 -0.25 -20.38
N ASN A 27 9.32 -0.04 -19.43
CA ASN A 27 9.58 -0.94 -18.31
C ASN A 27 8.65 -0.69 -17.11
N GLY A 28 7.67 0.21 -17.22
CA GLY A 28 6.75 0.55 -16.13
C GLY A 28 7.39 1.38 -15.01
N THR A 29 8.53 2.04 -15.27
CA THR A 29 9.16 2.96 -14.32
C THR A 29 8.83 4.42 -14.64
N LEU A 30 8.88 5.28 -13.61
CA LEU A 30 8.54 6.70 -13.74
C LEU A 30 9.54 7.42 -14.65
N ARG A 31 9.05 8.23 -15.60
CA ARG A 31 9.90 8.96 -16.56
C ARG A 31 10.69 10.11 -15.95
N ARG A 32 10.12 10.78 -14.94
CA ARG A 32 10.62 12.05 -14.39
C ARG A 32 11.15 11.95 -12.98
N ILE A 33 11.09 10.76 -12.38
CA ILE A 33 11.52 10.48 -11.01
C ILE A 33 12.47 9.29 -11.09
N SER A 34 13.76 9.55 -10.94
CA SER A 34 14.81 8.54 -10.91
C SER A 34 15.09 8.04 -9.49
N ASP A 35 14.95 8.93 -8.51
CA ASP A 35 15.30 8.66 -7.12
C ASP A 35 14.04 8.29 -6.37
N ILE A 36 13.94 7.01 -6.03
CA ILE A 36 12.85 6.44 -5.24
C ILE A 36 13.46 6.02 -3.90
N PHE A 37 12.83 6.41 -2.80
CA PHE A 37 13.26 6.08 -1.46
C PHE A 37 12.31 5.02 -0.89
N PRO A 38 12.58 3.73 -1.11
CA PRO A 38 11.72 2.67 -0.61
C PRO A 38 11.68 2.72 0.92
N GLY A 39 10.47 2.62 1.46
CA GLY A 39 10.22 2.56 2.89
C GLY A 39 9.17 1.50 3.19
N SER A 40 8.68 1.50 4.43
CA SER A 40 7.53 0.70 4.81
C SER A 40 6.55 1.56 5.60
N ILE A 41 5.26 1.24 5.51
CA ILE A 41 4.23 1.87 6.34
C ILE A 41 4.59 1.70 7.83
N ALA A 42 5.09 0.54 8.26
CA ALA A 42 5.49 0.28 9.64
C ALA A 42 6.60 1.25 10.10
N SER A 43 7.67 1.41 9.32
CA SER A 43 8.75 2.36 9.63
C SER A 43 8.25 3.81 9.65
N ALA A 44 7.31 4.16 8.77
CA ALA A 44 6.70 5.48 8.77
C ALA A 44 5.86 5.72 10.04
N LEU A 45 5.09 4.73 10.48
CA LEU A 45 4.29 4.78 11.71
C LEU A 45 5.16 4.86 12.97
N GLU A 46 6.27 4.11 13.01
CA GLU A 46 7.18 4.06 14.16
C GLU A 46 7.74 5.45 14.51
N ASN A 47 7.99 6.28 13.50
CA ASN A 47 8.48 7.65 13.69
C ASN A 47 7.54 8.52 14.53
N TYR A 48 6.24 8.25 14.52
CA TYR A 48 5.25 9.03 15.27
C TYR A 48 5.13 8.59 16.73
N LYS A 49 5.56 7.37 17.08
CA LYS A 49 5.55 6.84 18.46
C LYS A 49 4.18 6.92 19.15
N ILE A 50 3.10 6.79 18.39
CA ILE A 50 1.71 6.83 18.88
C ILE A 50 1.09 5.45 19.07
N LEU A 51 1.69 4.42 18.48
CA LEU A 51 1.26 3.03 18.58
C LEU A 51 2.19 2.26 19.50
N ASP A 52 1.61 1.32 20.24
CA ASP A 52 2.39 0.29 20.92
C ASP A 52 3.12 -0.59 19.90
N LYS A 53 4.25 -1.16 20.31
CA LYS A 53 5.09 -1.98 19.40
C LYS A 53 4.32 -3.16 18.81
N ASP A 54 3.43 -3.76 19.59
CA ASP A 54 2.63 -4.91 19.19
C ASP A 54 1.55 -4.54 18.17
N ASP A 55 1.12 -3.27 18.13
CA ASP A 55 0.11 -2.76 17.20
C ASP A 55 0.70 -2.17 15.92
N LEU A 56 2.02 -1.92 15.88
CA LEU A 56 2.69 -1.29 14.74
C LEU A 56 2.49 -2.09 13.45
N GLN A 57 2.83 -3.38 13.47
CA GLN A 57 2.75 -4.23 12.27
C GLN A 57 1.30 -4.52 11.87
N PRO A 58 0.37 -4.90 12.78
CA PRO A 58 -1.04 -5.07 12.45
C PRO A 58 -1.66 -3.81 11.82
N THR A 59 -1.34 -2.63 12.33
CA THR A 59 -1.82 -1.36 11.77
C THR A 59 -1.26 -1.14 10.36
N ALA A 60 0.05 -1.36 10.18
CA ALA A 60 0.70 -1.21 8.88
C ALA A 60 0.12 -2.16 7.82
N ASP A 61 -0.13 -3.43 8.19
CA ASP A 61 -0.70 -4.44 7.30
C ASP A 61 -2.14 -4.10 6.91
N PHE A 62 -2.93 -3.58 7.86
CA PHE A 62 -4.29 -3.13 7.58
C PHE A 62 -4.30 -1.96 6.57
N ILE A 63 -3.46 -0.95 6.78
CA ILE A 63 -3.33 0.19 5.86
C ILE A 63 -2.82 -0.28 4.48
N ALA A 64 -1.81 -1.14 4.44
CA ALA A 64 -1.28 -1.71 3.20
C ALA A 64 -2.37 -2.47 2.40
N SER A 65 -3.22 -3.22 3.11
CA SER A 65 -4.35 -3.93 2.51
C SER A 65 -5.36 -2.97 1.87
N CYS A 66 -5.61 -1.81 2.47
CA CYS A 66 -6.49 -0.79 1.88
C CYS A 66 -5.87 -0.12 0.63
N LEU A 67 -4.54 -0.10 0.54
CA LEU A 67 -3.78 0.62 -0.49
C LEU A 67 -3.32 -0.26 -1.66
N ARG A 68 -3.85 -1.48 -1.81
CA ARG A 68 -3.48 -2.36 -2.93
C ARG A 68 -3.60 -1.63 -4.26
N LEU A 69 -2.49 -1.63 -5.01
CA LEU A 69 -2.36 -0.90 -6.27
C LEU A 69 -3.29 -1.44 -7.34
N ASP A 70 -3.40 -2.76 -7.45
CA ASP A 70 -4.37 -3.43 -8.31
C ASP A 70 -5.75 -3.43 -7.64
N PRO A 71 -6.75 -2.72 -8.21
CA PRO A 71 -8.09 -2.64 -7.62
C PRO A 71 -8.77 -4.00 -7.47
N LEU A 72 -8.48 -4.96 -8.34
CA LEU A 72 -9.06 -6.30 -8.29
C LEU A 72 -8.49 -7.15 -7.14
N LYS A 73 -7.32 -6.78 -6.64
CA LYS A 73 -6.69 -7.42 -5.48
C LYS A 73 -6.97 -6.69 -4.17
N ARG A 74 -7.67 -5.55 -4.22
CA ARG A 74 -8.02 -4.79 -3.02
C ARG A 74 -9.18 -5.48 -2.30
N PRO A 75 -9.02 -5.80 -1.00
CA PRO A 75 -10.10 -6.42 -0.23
C PRO A 75 -11.31 -5.50 -0.14
N SER A 76 -12.48 -6.11 -0.10
CA SER A 76 -13.74 -5.45 0.20
C SER A 76 -13.79 -5.00 1.67
N ALA A 77 -14.73 -4.10 1.98
CA ALA A 77 -14.96 -3.68 3.37
C ALA A 77 -15.28 -4.87 4.30
N LYS A 78 -16.00 -5.88 3.82
CA LYS A 78 -16.35 -7.08 4.59
C LYS A 78 -15.11 -7.93 4.92
N GLU A 79 -14.18 -8.05 3.99
CA GLU A 79 -12.91 -8.75 4.23
C GLU A 79 -12.00 -7.96 5.18
N LEU A 80 -11.95 -6.63 5.03
CA LEU A 80 -11.17 -5.76 5.90
C LEU A 80 -11.64 -5.78 7.36
N GLN A 81 -12.94 -5.97 7.61
CA GLN A 81 -13.48 -6.13 8.97
C GLN A 81 -12.90 -7.34 9.72
N LEU A 82 -12.39 -8.34 9.00
CA LEU A 82 -11.77 -9.54 9.57
C LEU A 82 -10.28 -9.36 9.84
N ALA A 83 -9.70 -8.19 9.55
CA ALA A 83 -8.29 -7.94 9.78
C ALA A 83 -7.95 -8.03 11.28
N PRO A 84 -6.81 -8.63 11.66
CA PRO A 84 -6.41 -8.77 13.07
C PRO A 84 -6.39 -7.45 13.86
N TRP A 85 -6.07 -6.34 13.18
CA TRP A 85 -6.07 -5.00 13.77
C TRP A 85 -7.45 -4.54 14.27
N LEU A 86 -8.54 -5.02 13.67
CA LEU A 86 -9.91 -4.65 14.05
C LEU A 86 -10.57 -5.65 15.00
N LYS A 87 -9.85 -6.65 15.51
CA LYS A 87 -10.43 -7.75 16.31
C LYS A 87 -11.25 -7.27 17.51
N ASP A 88 -10.80 -6.20 18.17
CA ASP A 88 -11.43 -5.64 19.38
C ASP A 88 -12.34 -4.43 19.07
N ALA A 89 -12.40 -3.97 17.81
CA ALA A 89 -13.16 -2.79 17.42
C ALA A 89 -14.69 -3.01 17.50
N PHE A 90 -15.12 -4.26 17.58
CA PHE A 90 -16.53 -4.67 17.57
C PHE A 90 -16.95 -5.43 18.83
N THR A 91 -16.08 -5.50 19.83
CA THR A 91 -16.37 -6.13 21.13
C THR A 91 -16.60 -5.03 22.17
N CYS A 92 -17.76 -5.06 22.83
CA CYS A 92 -18.11 -4.18 23.95
C CYS A 92 -17.82 -4.86 25.29
#